data_AF-A0A679HQF3-F1
#
_entry.id   AF-A0A679HQF3-F1
#
_cell.length_a   1.000
_cell.length_b   1.000
_cell.length_c   1.000
_cell.angle_alpha   90.00
_cell.angle_beta   90.00
_cell.angle_gamma   90.00
#
_symmetry.space_group_name_H-M   'P 1'
#
loop_
_entity.id
_entity.type
_entity.pdbx_description
1 polymer ?
#
loop_
_entity_poly.entity_id
_entity_poly.type
_entity_poly.pdbx_seq_one_letter_code
_entity_poly.pdbx_strand_id
1 'polypeptide(L)'
;MDFTAMSERIEHANAGILNEQAQAVDAMKSEMRGKYDTAQRKLPEILKLVKGTQAWMHELLTLASKSRVPLPRMVEPHLKEIATVCENCPRQVREGIAAYEGLKFQQIVWKDGRSIYLEARASLIHTISASLQSWDGMAGTIAMNRGSVERILEECNWPSGHQPAPTVPAAPFQQDAEPLKVETAFEV
;
A
#
# COMPACT_ATOMS: atom_id res chain seq x y z
N MET A 1 -4.26 6.39 -68.42
CA MET A 1 -3.93 6.02 -67.03
C MET A 1 -5.08 5.20 -66.51
N ASP A 2 -4.82 3.99 -66.01
CA ASP A 2 -5.86 3.09 -65.53
C ASP A 2 -6.17 3.39 -64.05
N PHE A 3 -7.28 4.08 -63.82
CA PHE A 3 -7.71 4.53 -62.50
C PHE A 3 -8.06 3.36 -61.57
N THR A 4 -8.43 2.20 -62.13
CA THR A 4 -8.81 0.99 -61.40
C THR A 4 -7.59 0.38 -60.71
N ALA A 5 -6.51 0.18 -61.44
CA ALA A 5 -5.24 -0.35 -60.91
C ALA A 5 -4.59 0.58 -59.87
N MET A 6 -4.84 1.89 -59.96
CA MET A 6 -4.37 2.87 -58.98
C MET A 6 -5.23 2.85 -57.69
N SER A 7 -6.54 2.66 -57.80
CA SER A 7 -7.45 2.49 -56.66
C SER A 7 -7.13 1.23 -55.85
N GLU A 8 -6.95 0.09 -56.53
CA GLU A 8 -6.61 -1.18 -55.89
C GLU A 8 -5.28 -1.11 -55.14
N ARG A 9 -4.27 -0.40 -55.68
CA ARG A 9 -2.98 -0.19 -55.01
C ARG A 9 -3.11 0.66 -53.74
N ILE A 10 -3.96 1.68 -53.75
CA ILE A 10 -4.23 2.52 -52.58
C ILE A 10 -4.99 1.72 -51.51
N GLU A 11 -5.96 0.90 -51.91
CA GLU A 11 -6.71 0.02 -51.00
C GLU A 11 -5.82 -1.04 -50.35
N HIS A 12 -4.96 -1.70 -51.13
CA HIS A 12 -3.98 -2.66 -50.61
C HIS A 12 -2.95 -2.01 -49.68
N ALA A 13 -2.45 -0.82 -50.01
CA ALA A 13 -1.52 -0.09 -49.14
C ALA A 13 -2.17 0.31 -47.81
N ASN A 14 -3.42 0.77 -47.84
CA ASN A 14 -4.18 1.09 -46.63
C ASN A 14 -4.47 -0.16 -45.78
N ALA A 15 -4.76 -1.31 -46.42
CA ALA A 15 -4.97 -2.58 -45.73
C ALA A 15 -3.70 -3.08 -45.02
N GLY A 16 -2.52 -2.93 -45.65
CA GLY A 16 -1.24 -3.30 -45.03
C GLY A 16 -0.94 -2.48 -43.77
N ILE A 17 -1.16 -1.18 -43.84
CA ILE A 17 -0.98 -0.24 -42.74
C ILE A 17 -1.91 -0.54 -41.55
N LEU A 18 -3.18 -0.84 -41.81
CA LEU A 18 -4.14 -1.22 -40.78
C LEU A 18 -3.76 -2.53 -40.07
N ASN A 19 -3.17 -3.47 -40.80
CA ASN A 19 -2.68 -4.74 -40.25
C ASN A 19 -1.47 -4.53 -39.32
N GLU A 20 -0.49 -3.70 -39.72
CA GLU A 20 0.66 -3.34 -38.88
C GLU A 20 0.22 -2.63 -37.59
N GLN A 21 -0.75 -1.73 -37.68
CA GLN A 21 -1.36 -1.06 -36.52
C GLN A 21 -2.00 -2.06 -35.55
N ALA A 22 -2.77 -3.03 -36.06
CA ALA A 22 -3.40 -4.05 -35.25
C ALA A 22 -2.37 -4.93 -34.53
N GLN A 23 -1.32 -5.36 -35.22
CA GLN A 23 -0.24 -6.16 -34.64
C GLN A 23 0.52 -5.42 -33.53
N ALA A 24 0.82 -4.13 -33.73
CA ALA A 24 1.48 -3.32 -32.70
C ALA A 24 0.61 -3.15 -31.44
N VAL A 25 -0.70 -2.93 -31.61
CA VAL A 25 -1.66 -2.85 -30.51
C VAL A 25 -1.75 -4.18 -29.76
N ASP A 26 -1.80 -5.31 -30.47
CA ASP A 26 -1.90 -6.62 -29.85
C ASP A 26 -0.62 -7.00 -29.11
N ALA A 27 0.55 -6.62 -29.62
CA ALA A 27 1.82 -6.76 -28.91
C ALA A 27 1.82 -5.96 -27.59
N MET A 28 1.34 -4.71 -27.59
CA MET A 28 1.23 -3.88 -26.37
C MET A 28 0.28 -4.51 -25.34
N LYS A 29 -0.88 -4.98 -25.80
CA LYS A 29 -1.85 -5.64 -24.93
C LYS A 29 -1.23 -6.89 -24.31
N SER A 30 -0.55 -7.70 -25.12
CA SER A 30 0.10 -8.94 -24.68
C SER A 30 1.18 -8.66 -23.62
N GLU A 31 2.01 -7.65 -23.84
CA GLU A 31 3.11 -7.28 -22.92
C GLU A 31 2.62 -6.89 -21.52
N MET A 32 1.50 -6.18 -21.43
CA MET A 32 0.95 -5.71 -20.15
C MET A 32 -0.09 -6.66 -19.53
N ARG A 33 -0.74 -7.50 -20.34
CA ARG A 33 -1.83 -8.39 -19.88
C ARG A 33 -1.38 -9.32 -18.75
N GLY A 34 -0.20 -9.91 -18.85
CA GLY A 34 0.33 -10.79 -17.78
C GLY A 34 0.52 -10.06 -16.44
N LYS A 35 1.00 -8.82 -16.48
CA LYS A 35 1.16 -7.96 -15.29
C LYS A 35 -0.20 -7.54 -14.73
N TYR A 36 -1.13 -7.17 -15.59
CA TYR A 36 -2.50 -6.82 -15.22
C TYR A 36 -3.24 -7.98 -14.56
N ASP A 37 -3.26 -9.17 -15.18
CA ASP A 37 -3.93 -10.37 -14.66
C ASP A 37 -3.32 -10.79 -13.30
N THR A 38 -2.02 -10.56 -13.11
CA THR A 38 -1.34 -10.80 -11.83
C THR A 38 -1.72 -9.75 -10.79
N ALA A 39 -1.72 -8.47 -11.15
CA ALA A 39 -2.11 -7.37 -10.27
C ALA A 39 -3.56 -7.53 -9.78
N GLN A 40 -4.50 -7.91 -10.64
CA GLN A 40 -5.89 -8.18 -10.24
C GLN A 40 -6.00 -9.31 -9.21
N ARG A 41 -5.24 -10.40 -9.40
CA ARG A 41 -5.21 -11.52 -8.45
C ARG A 41 -4.53 -11.15 -7.13
N LYS A 42 -3.49 -10.32 -7.18
CA LYS A 42 -2.72 -9.90 -6.00
C LYS A 42 -3.39 -8.78 -5.20
N LEU A 43 -4.20 -7.94 -5.82
CA LEU A 43 -4.85 -6.81 -5.14
C LEU A 43 -5.63 -7.23 -3.87
N PRO A 44 -6.46 -8.29 -3.86
CA PRO A 44 -7.09 -8.77 -2.64
C PRO A 44 -6.10 -9.21 -1.54
N GLU A 45 -5.01 -9.88 -1.91
CA GLU A 45 -3.96 -10.30 -0.97
C GLU A 45 -3.25 -9.07 -0.35
N ILE A 46 -2.92 -8.08 -1.18
CA ILE A 46 -2.33 -6.81 -0.76
C ILE A 46 -3.25 -6.10 0.24
N LEU A 47 -4.55 -5.99 -0.07
CA LEU A 47 -5.52 -5.34 0.81
C LEU A 47 -5.68 -6.09 2.14
N LYS A 48 -5.62 -7.43 2.12
CA LYS A 48 -5.63 -8.23 3.34
C LYS A 48 -4.40 -7.97 4.20
N LEU A 49 -3.21 -7.93 3.59
CA LEU A 49 -1.96 -7.62 4.28
C LEU A 49 -2.01 -6.22 4.91
N VAL A 50 -2.39 -5.20 4.13
CA VAL A 50 -2.52 -3.82 4.61
C VAL A 50 -3.48 -3.72 5.79
N LYS A 51 -4.65 -4.35 5.71
CA LYS A 51 -5.62 -4.35 6.79
C LYS A 51 -5.04 -4.96 8.07
N GLY A 52 -4.34 -6.10 7.96
CA GLY A 52 -3.68 -6.74 9.10
C GLY A 52 -2.58 -5.87 9.71
N THR A 53 -1.76 -5.24 8.87
CA THR A 53 -0.69 -4.35 9.31
C THR A 53 -1.24 -3.07 9.96
N GLN A 54 -2.30 -2.47 9.41
CA GLN A 54 -2.96 -1.31 10.00
C GLN A 54 -3.61 -1.65 11.35
N ALA A 55 -4.22 -2.82 11.49
CA ALA A 55 -4.76 -3.29 12.77
C ALA A 55 -3.64 -3.41 13.82
N TRP A 56 -2.51 -4.04 13.46
CA TRP A 56 -1.34 -4.14 14.34
C TRP A 56 -0.80 -2.76 14.75
N MET A 57 -0.64 -1.82 13.81
CA MET A 57 -0.20 -0.45 14.14
C MET A 57 -1.20 0.24 15.09
N HIS A 58 -2.49 0.06 14.86
CA HIS A 58 -3.53 0.63 15.71
C HIS A 58 -3.50 0.06 17.14
N GLU A 59 -3.29 -1.25 17.28
CA GLU A 59 -3.12 -1.90 18.59
C GLU A 59 -1.90 -1.35 19.32
N LEU A 60 -0.76 -1.20 18.63
CA LEU A 60 0.46 -0.64 19.21
C LEU A 60 0.26 0.81 19.68
N LEU A 61 -0.35 1.66 18.85
CA LEU A 61 -0.64 3.05 19.21
C LEU A 61 -1.67 3.15 20.34
N THR A 62 -2.65 2.25 20.37
CA THR A 62 -3.61 2.15 21.46
C THR A 62 -2.91 1.77 22.77
N LEU A 63 -2.01 0.78 22.74
CA LEU A 63 -1.20 0.42 23.90
C LEU A 63 -0.33 1.59 24.35
N ALA A 64 0.27 2.32 23.42
CA ALA A 64 1.06 3.51 23.73
C ALA A 64 0.22 4.62 24.37
N SER A 65 -1.01 4.84 23.92
CA SER A 65 -1.92 5.84 24.54
C SER A 65 -2.35 5.48 25.96
N LYS A 66 -2.38 4.18 26.30
CA LYS A 66 -2.72 3.66 27.63
C LYS A 66 -1.49 3.51 28.54
N SER A 67 -0.29 3.44 27.96
CA SER A 67 0.97 3.33 28.69
C SER A 67 1.36 4.67 29.31
N ARG A 68 1.94 4.63 30.51
CA ARG A 68 2.58 5.81 31.13
C ARG A 68 3.96 6.11 30.51
N VAL A 69 4.53 5.14 29.80
CA VAL A 69 5.84 5.25 29.15
C VAL A 69 5.62 5.49 27.66
N PRO A 70 6.13 6.61 27.10
CA PRO A 70 5.97 6.92 25.69
C PRO A 70 6.67 5.86 24.82
N LEU A 71 6.18 5.70 23.59
CA LEU A 71 6.82 4.82 22.61
C LEU A 71 8.26 5.29 22.33
N PRO A 72 9.26 4.40 22.23
CA PRO A 72 10.62 4.80 21.89
C PRO A 72 10.67 5.53 20.55
N ARG A 73 11.34 6.70 20.49
CA ARG A 73 11.42 7.53 19.27
C ARG A 73 12.00 6.80 18.06
N MET A 74 12.85 5.79 18.28
CA MET A 74 13.43 4.97 17.23
C MET A 74 12.39 4.16 16.44
N VAL A 75 11.21 3.92 17.01
CA VAL A 75 10.11 3.19 16.35
C VAL A 75 9.40 4.05 15.29
N GLU A 76 9.36 5.37 15.47
CA GLU A 76 8.64 6.31 14.60
C GLU A 76 9.01 6.21 13.11
N PRO A 77 10.29 6.22 12.68
CA PRO A 77 10.63 6.10 11.26
C PRO A 77 10.14 4.78 10.65
N HIS A 78 10.19 3.68 11.39
CA HIS A 78 9.71 2.38 10.91
C HIS A 78 8.18 2.34 10.77
N LEU A 79 7.45 2.90 11.73
CA LEU A 79 5.99 3.02 11.61
C LEU A 79 5.58 3.92 10.45
N LYS A 80 6.30 5.03 10.22
CA LYS A 80 6.07 5.92 9.09
C LYS A 80 6.30 5.21 7.76
N GLU A 81 7.36 4.42 7.64
CA GLU A 81 7.64 3.63 6.44
C GLU A 81 6.54 2.60 6.18
N ILE A 82 6.12 1.85 7.21
CA ILE A 82 5.02 0.89 7.11
C ILE A 82 3.72 1.59 6.65
N ALA A 83 3.39 2.73 7.26
CA ALA A 83 2.20 3.50 6.91
C ALA A 83 2.25 3.98 5.45
N THR A 84 3.39 4.51 5.02
CA THR A 84 3.63 4.99 3.65
C THR A 84 3.44 3.87 2.62
N VAL A 85 3.98 2.69 2.90
CA VAL A 85 3.85 1.51 2.03
C VAL A 85 2.41 1.00 2.00
N CYS A 86 1.74 0.95 3.15
CA CYS A 86 0.35 0.52 3.26
C CYS A 86 -0.62 1.45 2.53
N GLU A 87 -0.32 2.75 2.46
CA GLU A 87 -1.12 3.74 1.74
C GLU A 87 -0.82 3.73 0.23
N ASN A 88 0.45 3.82 -0.15
CA ASN A 88 0.84 4.03 -1.55
C ASN A 88 0.67 2.78 -2.41
N CYS A 89 1.05 1.61 -1.91
CA CYS A 89 1.07 0.42 -2.77
C CYS A 89 -0.32 0.03 -3.28
N PRO A 90 -1.38 -0.10 -2.45
CA PRO A 90 -2.71 -0.43 -2.96
C PRO A 90 -3.25 0.63 -3.91
N ARG A 91 -2.94 1.90 -3.65
CA ARG A 91 -3.32 3.02 -4.51
C ARG A 91 -2.67 2.89 -5.90
N GLN A 92 -1.36 2.71 -5.95
CA GLN A 92 -0.62 2.55 -7.21
C GLN A 92 -1.07 1.35 -8.02
N VAL A 93 -1.33 0.19 -7.39
CA VAL A 93 -1.85 -0.99 -8.08
C VAL A 93 -3.23 -0.72 -8.68
N ARG A 94 -4.14 -0.07 -7.93
CA ARG A 94 -5.46 0.32 -8.44
C ARG A 94 -5.38 1.32 -9.59
N GLU A 95 -4.50 2.32 -9.48
CA GLU A 95 -4.24 3.29 -10.54
C GLU A 95 -3.69 2.60 -11.79
N GLY A 96 -2.78 1.62 -11.64
CA GLY A 96 -2.27 0.83 -12.76
C GLY A 96 -3.34 -0.02 -13.44
N ILE A 97 -4.22 -0.66 -12.66
CA ILE A 97 -5.38 -1.41 -13.17
C ILE A 97 -6.32 -0.49 -13.94
N ALA A 98 -6.72 0.63 -13.34
CA ALA A 98 -7.61 1.60 -13.96
C ALA A 98 -6.98 2.23 -15.22
N ALA A 99 -5.68 2.52 -15.20
CA ALA A 99 -4.96 3.02 -16.36
C ALA A 99 -4.97 2.00 -17.48
N TYR A 100 -4.68 0.72 -17.20
CA TYR A 100 -4.74 -0.35 -18.19
C TYR A 100 -6.15 -0.53 -18.79
N GLU A 101 -7.18 -0.54 -17.96
CA GLU A 101 -8.59 -0.64 -18.39
C GLU A 101 -9.03 0.59 -19.21
N GLY A 102 -8.53 1.78 -18.87
CA GLY A 102 -8.81 3.03 -19.57
C GLY A 102 -8.00 3.25 -20.85
N LEU A 103 -7.02 2.38 -21.17
CA LEU A 103 -6.20 2.54 -22.36
C LEU A 103 -7.03 2.36 -23.64
N LYS A 104 -7.14 3.45 -24.39
CA LYS A 104 -7.60 3.41 -25.79
C LYS A 104 -6.44 3.05 -26.70
N PHE A 105 -6.05 1.77 -26.72
CA PHE A 105 -4.89 1.27 -27.48
C PHE A 105 -4.86 1.71 -28.95
N GLN A 106 -6.02 1.79 -29.60
CA GLN A 106 -6.18 2.20 -30.99
C GLN A 106 -5.82 3.68 -31.25
N GLN A 107 -5.81 4.52 -30.21
CA GLN A 107 -5.45 5.95 -30.30
C GLN A 107 -3.95 6.20 -30.09
N ILE A 108 -3.16 5.17 -29.78
CA ILE A 108 -1.71 5.26 -29.50
C ILE A 108 -0.87 4.92 -30.74
N VAL A 109 -1.52 4.38 -31.77
CA VAL A 109 -0.93 4.05 -33.07
C VAL A 109 -1.61 4.92 -34.12
N TRP A 110 -0.83 5.59 -34.97
CA TRP A 110 -1.33 6.44 -36.06
C TRP A 110 -1.89 5.58 -37.18
N LYS A 111 -2.65 6.24 -38.07
CA LYS A 111 -3.25 5.63 -39.26
C LYS A 111 -2.24 5.11 -40.27
N ASP A 112 -0.94 5.35 -40.09
CA ASP A 112 0.18 4.88 -40.92
C ASP A 112 0.95 3.69 -40.30
N GLY A 113 0.43 3.09 -39.21
CA GLY A 113 1.07 1.98 -38.51
C GLY A 113 2.21 2.40 -37.58
N ARG A 114 2.62 3.68 -37.61
CA ARG A 114 3.64 4.23 -36.72
C ARG A 114 3.02 4.61 -35.38
N SER A 115 3.72 4.38 -34.28
CA SER A 115 3.27 4.86 -32.97
C SER A 115 3.57 6.36 -32.83
N ILE A 116 2.68 7.11 -32.16
CA ILE A 116 2.74 8.59 -32.05
C ILE A 116 4.15 9.07 -31.71
N TYR A 117 4.82 8.37 -30.79
CA TYR A 117 6.25 8.42 -30.52
C TYR A 117 6.62 7.09 -29.86
N LEU A 118 7.57 6.32 -30.42
CA LEU A 118 8.03 5.06 -29.82
C LEU A 118 8.45 5.26 -28.35
N GLU A 119 9.08 6.40 -28.04
CA GLU A 119 9.48 6.77 -26.70
C GLU A 119 8.29 7.06 -25.78
N ALA A 120 7.27 7.79 -26.24
CA ALA A 120 6.06 8.06 -25.45
C ALA A 120 5.28 6.76 -25.18
N ARG A 121 5.24 5.85 -26.16
CA ARG A 121 4.66 4.51 -26.00
C ARG A 121 5.43 3.70 -24.97
N ALA A 122 6.76 3.64 -25.08
CA ALA A 122 7.60 2.92 -24.14
C ALA A 122 7.45 3.48 -22.71
N SER A 123 7.40 4.80 -22.59
CA SER A 123 7.17 5.49 -21.32
C SER A 123 5.81 5.12 -20.71
N LEU A 124 4.72 5.17 -21.50
CA LEU A 124 3.38 4.80 -21.02
C LEU A 124 3.30 3.34 -20.54
N ILE A 125 3.83 2.40 -21.35
CA ILE A 125 3.88 0.98 -20.99
C ILE A 125 4.71 0.78 -19.72
N HIS A 126 5.83 1.47 -19.61
CA HIS A 126 6.71 1.42 -18.45
C HIS A 126 5.99 1.93 -17.19
N THR A 127 5.35 3.09 -17.24
CA THR A 127 4.62 3.67 -16.11
C THR A 127 3.50 2.75 -15.64
N ILE A 128 2.67 2.24 -16.56
CA ILE A 128 1.57 1.34 -16.22
C ILE A 128 2.12 0.02 -15.66
N SER A 129 3.17 -0.54 -16.27
CA SER A 129 3.83 -1.75 -15.76
C SER A 129 4.38 -1.56 -14.35
N ALA A 130 5.04 -0.43 -14.08
CA ALA A 130 5.58 -0.12 -12.76
C ALA A 130 4.47 -0.02 -11.70
N SER A 131 3.36 0.66 -12.01
CA SER A 131 2.18 0.73 -11.14
C SER A 131 1.56 -0.65 -10.86
N LEU A 132 1.47 -1.51 -11.88
CA LEU A 132 0.92 -2.88 -11.72
C LEU A 132 1.84 -3.80 -10.88
N GLN A 133 3.12 -3.45 -10.76
CA GLN A 133 4.13 -4.24 -10.03
C GLN A 133 4.59 -3.57 -8.74
N SER A 134 3.99 -2.44 -8.33
CA SER A 134 4.42 -1.68 -7.15
C SER A 134 4.30 -2.43 -5.82
N TRP A 135 3.66 -3.60 -5.83
CA TRP A 135 3.54 -4.51 -4.69
C TRP A 135 4.77 -5.40 -4.51
N ASP A 136 5.64 -5.51 -5.50
CA ASP A 136 6.86 -6.27 -5.37
C ASP A 136 7.75 -5.65 -4.29
N GLY A 137 8.24 -6.48 -3.36
CA GLY A 137 8.97 -6.03 -2.17
C GLY A 137 8.12 -5.45 -1.03
N MET A 138 6.82 -5.14 -1.23
CA MET A 138 5.95 -4.58 -0.18
C MET A 138 5.92 -5.42 1.10
N ALA A 139 5.68 -6.73 0.94
CA ALA A 139 5.60 -7.64 2.08
C ALA A 139 6.93 -7.73 2.85
N GLY A 140 8.05 -7.69 2.13
CA GLY A 140 9.39 -7.67 2.71
C GLY A 140 9.64 -6.37 3.50
N THR A 141 9.29 -5.21 2.93
CA THR A 141 9.43 -3.92 3.61
C THR A 141 8.59 -3.85 4.88
N ILE A 142 7.33 -4.33 4.83
CA ILE A 142 6.47 -4.39 6.01
C ILE A 142 7.08 -5.32 7.07
N ALA A 143 7.50 -6.53 6.68
CA ALA A 143 8.07 -7.50 7.61
C ALA A 143 9.37 -6.99 8.28
N MET A 144 10.28 -6.40 7.50
CA MET A 144 11.55 -5.85 7.99
C MET A 144 11.33 -4.70 8.98
N ASN A 145 10.46 -3.75 8.65
CA ASN A 145 10.17 -2.62 9.54
C ASN A 145 9.42 -3.07 10.78
N ARG A 146 8.47 -4.00 10.65
CA ARG A 146 7.78 -4.59 11.80
C ARG A 146 8.75 -5.30 12.75
N GLY A 147 9.63 -6.13 12.22
CA GLY A 147 10.67 -6.80 13.03
C GLY A 147 11.62 -5.79 13.70
N SER A 148 11.92 -4.67 13.04
CA SER A 148 12.70 -3.58 13.65
C SER A 148 11.95 -2.92 14.81
N VAL A 149 10.65 -2.66 14.66
CA VAL A 149 9.80 -2.15 15.75
C VAL A 149 9.79 -3.13 16.92
N GLU A 150 9.49 -4.39 16.68
CA GLU A 150 9.42 -5.42 17.72
C GLU A 150 10.76 -5.55 18.48
N ARG A 151 11.88 -5.58 17.75
CA ARG A 151 13.23 -5.59 18.34
C ARG A 151 13.52 -4.36 19.19
N ILE A 152 13.19 -3.15 18.72
CA ILE A 152 13.40 -1.91 19.48
C ILE A 152 12.57 -1.93 20.77
N LEU A 153 11.31 -2.37 20.70
CA LEU A 153 10.46 -2.46 21.88
C LEU A 153 11.02 -3.45 22.91
N GLU A 154 11.54 -4.59 22.46
CA GLU A 154 12.21 -5.57 23.32
C GLU A 154 13.50 -4.99 23.95
N GLU A 155 14.39 -4.39 23.15
CA GLU A 155 15.64 -3.77 23.63
C GLU A 155 15.38 -2.64 24.63
N CYS A 156 14.30 -1.87 24.45
CA CYS A 156 13.88 -0.81 25.37
C CYS A 156 13.09 -1.34 26.58
N ASN A 157 12.82 -2.64 26.67
CA ASN A 157 11.89 -3.25 27.61
C ASN A 157 10.52 -2.55 27.64
N TRP A 158 9.99 -2.08 26.51
CA TRP A 158 8.71 -1.37 26.46
C TRP A 158 7.52 -2.35 26.40
N PRO A 159 6.38 -2.12 27.09
CA PRO A 159 6.00 -0.94 27.88
C PRO A 159 6.52 -0.91 29.33
N SER A 160 7.42 -1.82 29.71
CA SER A 160 7.81 -2.07 31.10
C SER A 160 9.32 -1.98 31.34
N GLY A 161 9.87 -0.77 31.34
CA GLY A 161 11.08 -0.48 32.12
C GLY A 161 10.70 -0.53 33.60
N HIS A 162 10.56 -1.72 34.19
CA HIS A 162 10.46 -1.85 35.65
C HIS A 162 11.82 -1.45 36.25
N GLN A 163 12.00 -0.16 36.55
CA GLN A 163 12.50 0.11 37.90
C GLN A 163 11.40 -0.40 38.85
N PRO A 164 11.69 -1.33 39.77
CA PRO A 164 10.76 -1.58 40.85
C PRO A 164 10.46 -0.24 41.51
N ALA A 165 9.18 0.00 41.81
CA ALA A 165 8.80 1.15 42.64
C ALA A 165 9.76 1.19 43.84
N PRO A 166 10.30 2.36 44.24
CA PRO A 166 11.11 2.43 45.43
C PRO A 166 10.32 1.78 46.56
N THR A 167 10.85 0.69 47.11
CA THR A 167 10.32 0.04 48.29
C THR A 167 10.40 1.06 49.41
N VAL A 168 9.34 1.84 49.59
CA VAL A 168 9.13 2.55 50.84
C VAL A 168 8.79 1.46 51.85
N PRO A 169 9.62 1.23 52.90
CA PRO A 169 9.21 0.35 53.97
C PRO A 169 7.96 0.94 54.61
N ALA A 170 6.82 0.27 54.47
CA ALA A 170 5.63 0.63 55.23
C ALA A 170 5.89 0.26 56.70
N ALA A 171 5.87 1.27 57.55
CA ALA A 171 5.95 1.17 58.99
C ALA A 171 4.83 0.24 59.54
N PRO A 172 5.03 -0.40 60.72
CA PRO A 172 3.98 -1.20 61.35
C PRO A 172 2.79 -0.31 61.69
N PHE A 173 1.66 -0.50 61.01
CA PHE A 173 0.42 0.17 61.36
C PHE A 173 -0.22 -0.52 62.57
N GLN A 174 -0.31 0.24 63.66
CA GLN A 174 -1.09 -0.09 64.86
C GLN A 174 -2.57 -0.24 64.49
N GLN A 175 -3.18 -1.32 64.98
CA GLN A 175 -4.63 -1.41 65.13
C GLN A 175 -5.09 -0.30 66.08
N ASP A 176 -6.14 0.42 65.68
CA ASP A 176 -7.22 0.97 66.52
C ASP A 176 -7.75 2.26 65.89
N ALA A 177 -8.79 2.12 65.06
CA ALA A 177 -9.70 3.23 64.75
C ALA A 177 -11.12 2.65 64.69
N GLU A 178 -11.94 3.05 65.66
CA GLU A 178 -13.34 2.67 65.83
C GLU A 178 -14.21 3.03 64.61
N PRO A 179 -15.31 2.28 64.36
CA PRO A 179 -16.23 2.59 63.26
C PRO A 179 -17.08 3.84 63.56
N LEU A 180 -17.11 4.78 62.61
CA LEU A 180 -17.99 5.96 62.62
C LEU A 180 -19.47 5.55 62.69
N LYS A 181 -20.19 6.02 63.72
CA LYS A 181 -21.66 6.08 63.75
C LYS A 181 -22.15 7.23 62.88
N VAL A 182 -23.09 6.96 61.97
CA VAL A 182 -23.82 7.98 61.23
C VAL A 182 -25.24 8.05 61.80
N GLU A 183 -25.54 9.11 62.56
CA GLU A 183 -26.90 9.44 62.98
C GLU A 183 -27.57 10.24 61.85
N THR A 184 -28.60 9.67 61.23
CA THR A 184 -29.51 10.39 60.33
C THR A 184 -30.62 11.03 61.15
N ALA A 185 -30.62 12.37 61.23
CA ALA A 185 -31.75 13.15 61.68
C ALA A 185 -31.82 14.43 60.84
N PHE A 186 -32.84 14.55 59.99
CA PHE A 186 -33.50 15.82 59.65
C PHE A 186 -34.88 15.50 59.05
N GLU A 187 -35.90 15.53 59.91
CA GLU A 187 -37.26 15.94 59.56
C GLU A 187 -37.30 17.48 59.66
N VAL A 188 -37.76 18.16 58.60
CA VAL A 188 -38.88 19.14 58.54
C VAL A 188 -39.21 19.37 57.06
#